data_AF-M6RF07-F1
#
_entry.id   AF-M6RF07-F1
#
_cell.length_a   1.000
_cell.length_b   1.000
_cell.length_c   1.000
_cell.angle_alpha   90.00
_cell.angle_beta   90.00
_cell.angle_gamma   90.00
#
_symmetry.space_group_name_H-M   'P 1'
#
loop_
_entity.id
_entity.type
_entity.pdbx_description
1 polymer ?
#
loop_
_entity_poly.entity_id
_entity_poly.type
_entity_poly.pdbx_seq_one_letter_code
_entity_poly.pdbx_strand_id
1 'polypeptide(L)'
;MITFQIFPWYWGNLISGSIVFEQFASICGVYGLSFLLLFISSTFLILVNYYKYKNSKEFKTSIASLICIAFIYRFGLYRIGYINQSQNELKPKNLSVLMIQPDTSPGTKDLKADASYLSATMSKVFSLAIPTFENSPSLIVIPESAIPFHGTIDSEENRKEKIYSSTMEGIILYLSKHTGADVLFNELNLDENKLRNQVSLFKNLDGKTERYNKRRLLPFGEYLPMEKNFPFYVLSFKKLPDMCRENFQNF
;
A
#
# COMPACT_ATOMS: atom_id res chain seq x y z
N MET A 1 -6.14 -21.66 11.53
CA MET A 1 -7.13 -20.74 12.13
C MET A 1 -7.32 -19.60 11.13
N ILE A 2 -8.42 -19.61 10.36
CA ILE A 2 -8.72 -18.54 9.41
C ILE A 2 -9.55 -17.50 10.18
N THR A 3 -8.88 -16.52 10.76
CA THR A 3 -9.54 -15.32 11.28
C THR A 3 -9.67 -14.33 10.13
N PHE A 4 -10.89 -13.85 9.87
CA PHE A 4 -11.14 -12.78 8.89
C PHE A 4 -10.59 -11.46 9.44
N GLN A 5 -9.29 -11.24 9.24
CA GLN A 5 -8.63 -10.01 9.69
C GLN A 5 -8.95 -8.89 8.68
N ILE A 6 -9.92 -8.04 9.04
CA ILE A 6 -10.30 -6.86 8.25
C ILE A 6 -9.17 -5.82 8.28
N PHE A 7 -8.56 -5.61 9.46
CA PHE A 7 -7.45 -4.67 9.64
C PHE A 7 -6.21 -5.40 10.17
N PRO A 8 -5.11 -5.49 9.38
CA PRO A 8 -3.88 -6.17 9.77
C PRO A 8 -3.01 -5.31 10.70
N TRP A 9 -3.55 -4.93 11.85
CA TRP A 9 -2.82 -4.20 12.90
C TRP A 9 -2.18 -5.19 13.87
N TYR A 10 -0.89 -4.99 14.13
CA TYR A 10 -0.10 -5.86 15.00
C TYR A 10 0.65 -5.03 16.04
N TRP A 11 0.78 -5.56 17.26
CA TRP A 11 1.56 -4.93 18.32
C TRP A 11 3.02 -4.72 17.95
N GLY A 12 3.57 -5.59 17.10
CA GLY A 12 4.92 -5.47 16.56
C GLY A 12 5.17 -4.19 15.77
N ASN A 13 4.13 -3.53 15.25
CA ASN A 13 4.27 -2.24 14.57
C ASN A 13 4.80 -1.15 15.52
N LEU A 14 4.54 -1.24 16.83
CA LEU A 14 5.08 -0.30 17.83
C LEU A 14 6.61 -0.43 17.97
N ILE A 15 7.17 -1.61 17.68
CA ILE A 15 8.62 -1.83 17.74
C ILE A 15 9.35 -1.14 16.60
N SER A 16 8.68 -0.81 15.50
CA SER A 16 9.30 -0.15 14.33
C SER A 16 10.00 1.18 14.64
N GLY A 17 9.67 1.83 15.78
CA GLY A 17 10.44 2.99 16.25
C GLY A 17 11.89 2.69 16.65
N SER A 18 12.25 1.41 16.82
CA SER A 18 13.62 0.97 17.11
C SER A 18 14.18 0.15 15.96
N ILE A 19 15.03 0.78 15.15
CA ILE A 19 15.69 0.15 13.99
C ILE A 19 16.44 -1.14 14.33
N VAL A 20 16.97 -1.25 15.56
CA VAL A 20 17.74 -2.41 16.02
C VAL A 20 16.82 -3.60 16.27
N PHE A 21 15.72 -3.43 17.01
CA PHE A 21 14.78 -4.52 17.26
C PHE A 21 13.97 -4.87 16.02
N GLU A 22 13.67 -3.90 15.15
CA GLU A 22 12.96 -4.12 13.89
C GLU A 22 13.64 -5.17 13.00
N GLN A 23 14.97 -5.28 13.05
CA GLN A 23 15.70 -6.28 12.27
C GLN A 23 15.25 -7.72 12.54
N PHE A 24 14.69 -7.99 13.73
CA PHE A 24 14.16 -9.31 14.09
C PHE A 24 12.94 -9.71 13.26
N ALA A 25 12.24 -8.75 12.63
CA ALA A 25 11.17 -9.02 11.67
C ALA A 25 11.64 -9.86 10.48
N SER A 26 12.93 -9.86 10.16
CA SER A 26 13.47 -10.68 9.08
C SER A 26 13.42 -12.18 9.31
N ILE A 27 13.34 -12.61 10.57
CA ILE A 27 13.28 -14.04 10.93
C ILE A 27 11.82 -14.43 11.22
N CYS A 28 11.13 -13.63 12.04
CA CYS A 28 9.83 -14.01 12.58
C CYS A 28 8.67 -13.11 12.12
N GLY A 29 8.93 -12.15 11.24
CA GLY A 29 7.95 -11.17 10.78
C GLY A 29 7.41 -10.29 11.90
N VAL A 30 6.31 -9.60 11.60
CA VAL A 30 5.62 -8.71 12.54
C VAL A 30 5.01 -9.44 13.74
N TYR A 31 4.69 -10.73 13.60
CA TYR A 31 4.22 -11.56 14.71
C TYR A 31 5.33 -11.81 15.74
N GLY A 32 6.55 -12.08 15.28
CA GLY A 32 7.72 -12.18 16.15
C GLY A 32 8.02 -10.89 16.88
N LEU A 33 7.89 -9.73 16.21
CA LEU A 33 7.98 -8.43 16.87
C LEU A 33 6.87 -8.24 17.92
N SER A 34 5.65 -8.67 17.62
CA SER A 34 4.53 -8.59 18.59
C SER A 34 4.83 -9.41 19.84
N PHE A 35 5.37 -10.63 19.67
CA PHE A 35 5.83 -11.46 20.77
C PHE A 35 6.98 -10.80 21.53
N LEU A 36 7.97 -10.24 20.82
CA LEU A 36 9.11 -9.56 21.42
C LEU A 36 8.67 -8.39 22.31
N LEU A 37 7.66 -7.62 21.90
CA LEU A 37 7.11 -6.53 22.70
C LEU A 37 6.58 -7.05 24.04
N LEU A 38 5.75 -8.10 23.99
CA LEU A 38 5.21 -8.75 25.17
C LEU A 38 6.31 -9.37 26.04
N PHE A 39 7.34 -9.94 25.40
CA PHE A 39 8.46 -10.57 26.09
C PHE A 39 9.33 -9.56 26.85
N ILE A 40 9.66 -8.42 26.23
CA ILE A 40 10.35 -7.31 26.88
C ILE A 40 9.51 -6.73 28.01
N SER A 41 8.21 -6.49 27.76
CA SER A 41 7.30 -5.93 28.75
C SER A 41 7.15 -6.83 29.97
N SER A 42 6.98 -8.13 29.74
CA SER A 42 6.90 -9.14 30.81
C SER A 42 8.21 -9.23 31.60
N THR A 43 9.36 -9.21 30.90
CA THR A 43 10.68 -9.22 31.55
C THR A 43 10.85 -8.00 32.45
N PHE A 44 10.46 -6.82 31.98
CA PHE A 44 10.51 -5.58 32.75
C PHE A 44 9.63 -5.64 34.01
N LEU A 45 8.39 -6.13 33.88
CA LEU A 45 7.47 -6.28 35.02
C LEU A 45 8.03 -7.24 36.09
N ILE A 46 8.64 -8.35 35.69
CA ILE A 46 9.26 -9.29 36.62
C ILE A 46 10.43 -8.63 37.37
N LEU A 47 11.27 -7.82 36.68
CA LEU A 47 12.36 -7.08 37.32
C LEU A 47 11.86 -6.06 38.34
N VAL A 48 10.81 -5.30 38.00
CA VAL A 48 10.19 -4.32 38.89
C VAL A 48 9.58 -5.00 40.12
N ASN A 49 8.87 -6.12 39.91
CA ASN A 49 8.29 -6.89 41.01
C ASN A 49 9.35 -7.50 41.92
N TYR A 50 10.45 -8.00 41.36
CA TYR A 50 11.59 -8.48 42.14
C TYR A 50 12.18 -7.37 43.01
N TYR A 51 12.39 -6.18 42.45
CA TYR A 51 12.91 -5.05 43.21
C TYR A 51 12.00 -4.66 44.39
N LYS A 52 10.67 -4.71 44.19
CA LYS A 52 9.69 -4.32 45.22
C LYS A 52 9.44 -5.39 46.28
N TYR A 53 9.29 -6.66 45.89
CA TYR A 53 8.84 -7.74 46.78
C TYR A 53 9.93 -8.77 47.11
N LYS A 54 11.13 -8.66 46.52
CA LYS A 54 12.29 -9.56 46.71
C LYS A 54 11.99 -11.06 46.51
N ASN A 55 11.03 -11.39 45.65
CA ASN A 55 10.63 -12.78 45.41
C ASN A 55 11.63 -13.49 44.46
N SER A 56 12.33 -14.53 44.94
CA SER A 56 13.53 -15.07 44.29
C SER A 56 13.31 -16.04 43.12
N LYS A 57 12.11 -16.65 43.00
CA LYS A 57 11.88 -17.75 42.04
C LYS A 57 11.88 -17.29 40.58
N GLU A 58 11.31 -16.12 40.30
CA GLU A 58 11.16 -15.57 38.94
C GLU A 58 12.35 -14.70 38.50
N PHE A 59 13.27 -14.41 39.41
CA PHE A 59 14.43 -13.58 39.09
C PHE A 59 15.40 -14.28 38.13
N LYS A 60 15.62 -15.59 38.32
CA LYS A 60 16.49 -16.38 37.42
C LYS A 60 15.96 -16.42 35.99
N THR A 61 14.65 -16.54 35.81
CA THR A 61 14.02 -16.55 34.49
C THR A 61 14.10 -15.16 33.83
N SER A 62 14.02 -14.09 34.62
CA SER A 62 14.22 -12.71 34.14
C SER A 62 15.64 -12.44 33.63
N ILE A 63 16.67 -13.00 34.28
CA ILE A 63 18.06 -12.90 33.79
C ILE A 63 18.19 -13.62 32.44
N ALA A 64 17.64 -14.83 32.33
CA ALA A 64 17.66 -15.57 31.08
C ALA A 64 16.94 -14.81 29.95
N SER A 65 15.80 -14.17 30.24
CA SER A 65 15.08 -13.39 29.24
C SER A 65 15.82 -12.10 28.84
N LEU A 66 16.50 -11.43 29.79
CA LEU A 66 17.40 -10.31 29.48
C LEU A 66 18.53 -10.72 28.54
N ILE A 67 19.15 -11.88 28.77
CA ILE A 67 20.18 -12.42 27.89
C ILE A 67 19.63 -12.65 26.48
N CYS A 68 18.44 -13.25 26.35
CA CYS A 68 17.77 -13.42 25.06
C CYS A 68 17.49 -12.08 24.37
N ILE A 69 17.00 -11.07 25.10
CA ILE A 69 16.77 -9.72 24.56
C ILE A 69 18.09 -9.10 24.08
N ALA A 70 19.17 -9.25 24.85
CA ALA A 70 20.50 -8.77 24.46
C ALA A 70 21.02 -9.44 23.19
N PHE A 71 20.78 -10.76 23.02
CA PHE A 71 21.11 -11.46 21.78
C PHE A 71 20.32 -10.93 20.58
N ILE A 72 19.01 -10.70 20.74
CA ILE A 72 18.16 -10.12 19.69
C ILE A 72 18.64 -8.71 19.32
N TYR A 73 18.99 -7.90 20.33
CA TYR A 73 19.53 -6.56 20.12
C TYR A 73 20.87 -6.60 19.38
N ARG A 74 21.78 -7.50 19.80
CA ARG A 74 23.08 -7.70 19.13
C ARG A 74 22.92 -8.18 17.69
N PHE A 75 21.97 -9.08 17.43
CA PHE A 75 21.62 -9.51 16.09
C PHE A 75 21.18 -8.33 15.22
N GLY A 76 20.35 -7.44 15.75
CA GLY A 76 19.94 -6.22 15.06
C GLY A 76 21.12 -5.32 14.67
N LEU A 77 22.03 -5.05 15.61
CA LEU A 77 23.24 -4.28 15.34
C LEU A 77 24.13 -4.93 14.27
N TYR A 78 24.33 -6.25 14.38
CA TYR A 78 25.11 -7.01 13.39
C TYR A 78 24.51 -6.90 11.99
N ARG A 79 23.18 -7.04 11.87
CA ARG A 79 22.49 -7.01 10.59
C ARG A 79 22.56 -5.64 9.93
N ILE A 80 22.40 -4.57 10.70
CA ILE A 80 22.54 -3.19 10.20
C ILE A 80 23.96 -2.98 9.65
N GLY A 81 24.99 -3.40 10.39
CA GLY A 81 26.38 -3.31 9.95
C GLY A 81 26.67 -4.13 8.69
N TYR A 82 26.16 -5.36 8.63
CA TYR A 82 26.37 -6.28 7.50
C TYR A 82 25.69 -5.80 6.21
N ILE A 83 24.44 -5.31 6.29
CA ILE A 83 23.71 -4.81 5.12
C ILE A 83 24.42 -3.60 4.51
N ASN A 84 24.90 -2.68 5.35
CA ASN A 84 25.65 -1.52 4.86
C ASN A 84 26.91 -1.92 4.09
N GLN A 85 27.60 -2.99 4.50
CA GLN A 85 28.78 -3.50 3.79
C GLN A 85 28.39 -4.13 2.45
N SER A 86 27.38 -5.01 2.45
CA SER A 86 26.93 -5.70 1.24
C SER A 86 26.38 -4.73 0.17
N GLN A 87 25.70 -3.66 0.57
CA GLN A 87 25.22 -2.63 -0.36
C GLN A 87 26.35 -1.80 -0.98
N ASN A 88 27.49 -1.64 -0.29
CA ASN A 88 28.65 -0.94 -0.84
C ASN A 88 29.43 -1.79 -1.87
N GLU A 89 29.32 -3.12 -1.80
CA GLU A 89 29.98 -4.03 -2.75
C GLU A 89 29.23 -4.16 -4.07
N LEU A 90 27.90 -4.03 -4.05
CA LEU A 90 27.07 -3.99 -5.25
C LEU A 90 27.02 -2.54 -5.76
N LYS A 91 27.51 -2.25 -6.97
CA LYS A 91 27.25 -0.94 -7.61
C LYS A 91 25.73 -0.79 -7.77
N PRO A 92 25.04 0.04 -6.96
CA PRO A 92 23.59 0.13 -7.05
C PRO A 92 23.24 0.77 -8.39
N LYS A 93 22.25 0.21 -9.09
CA LYS A 93 21.64 0.93 -10.21
C LYS A 93 20.85 2.09 -9.63
N ASN A 94 21.30 3.31 -9.90
CA ASN A 94 20.56 4.51 -9.51
C ASN A 94 19.33 4.63 -10.41
N LEU A 95 18.14 4.51 -9.81
CA LEU A 95 16.86 4.69 -10.49
C LEU A 95 16.27 6.03 -10.04
N SER A 96 16.09 6.98 -10.97
CA SER A 96 15.37 8.22 -10.69
C SER A 96 13.87 7.98 -10.78
N VAL A 97 13.15 8.22 -9.67
CA VAL A 97 11.70 7.99 -9.59
C VAL A 97 10.99 9.31 -9.28
N LEU A 98 10.01 9.67 -10.11
CA LEU A 98 9.08 10.76 -9.89
C LEU A 98 7.79 10.21 -9.28
N MET A 99 7.38 10.66 -8.10
CA MET A 99 6.09 10.31 -7.50
C MET A 99 5.18 11.53 -7.48
N ILE A 100 4.04 11.44 -8.17
CA ILE A 100 3.10 12.56 -8.30
C ILE A 100 2.07 12.48 -7.18
N GLN A 101 1.94 13.54 -6.38
CA GLN A 101 0.98 13.60 -5.26
C GLN A 101 0.03 14.78 -5.44
N PRO A 102 -1.08 14.59 -6.19
CA PRO A 102 -1.99 15.69 -6.52
C PRO A 102 -2.89 16.11 -5.36
N ASP A 103 -2.90 15.41 -4.22
CA ASP A 103 -3.82 15.68 -3.11
C ASP A 103 -5.29 15.74 -3.59
N THR A 104 -5.68 14.73 -4.37
CA THR A 104 -7.02 14.61 -4.96
C THR A 104 -8.02 14.26 -3.87
N SER A 105 -9.18 14.93 -3.86
CA SER A 105 -10.25 14.65 -2.91
C SER A 105 -10.77 13.20 -3.03
N PRO A 106 -11.15 12.54 -1.92
CA PRO A 106 -11.72 11.20 -1.97
C PRO A 106 -12.90 11.12 -2.94
N GLY A 107 -12.90 10.11 -3.80
CA GLY A 107 -13.92 9.95 -4.84
C GLY A 107 -15.32 9.72 -4.24
N THR A 108 -16.20 10.72 -4.39
CA THR A 108 -17.64 10.58 -4.11
C THR A 108 -18.44 10.46 -5.41
N LYS A 109 -19.69 9.98 -5.32
CA LYS A 109 -20.57 9.83 -6.49
C LYS A 109 -20.80 11.14 -7.22
N ASP A 110 -20.95 12.23 -6.47
CA ASP A 110 -21.16 13.56 -7.03
C ASP A 110 -19.94 14.01 -7.85
N LEU A 111 -18.74 13.71 -7.37
CA LEU A 111 -17.48 14.01 -8.07
C LEU A 111 -17.25 13.12 -9.31
N LYS A 112 -17.76 11.88 -9.33
CA LYS A 112 -17.72 11.01 -10.52
C LYS A 112 -18.51 11.63 -11.69
N ALA A 113 -19.59 12.34 -11.40
CA ALA A 113 -20.41 13.01 -12.41
C ALA A 113 -19.88 14.41 -12.80
N ASP A 114 -18.93 14.96 -12.04
CA ASP A 114 -18.38 16.29 -12.26
C ASP A 114 -17.18 16.26 -13.22
N ALA A 115 -17.45 16.54 -14.49
CA ALA A 115 -16.42 16.62 -15.53
C ALA A 115 -15.39 17.74 -15.28
N SER A 116 -15.76 18.82 -14.58
CA SER A 116 -14.85 19.92 -14.25
C SER A 116 -13.85 19.46 -13.18
N TYR A 117 -14.33 18.74 -12.18
CA TYR A 117 -13.47 18.12 -11.16
C TYR A 117 -12.48 17.11 -11.77
N LEU A 118 -12.97 16.22 -12.64
CA LEU A 118 -12.15 15.21 -13.30
C LEU A 118 -11.06 15.82 -14.18
N SER A 119 -11.43 16.80 -15.01
CA SER A 119 -10.47 17.52 -15.87
C SER A 119 -9.46 18.34 -15.07
N ALA A 120 -9.89 19.03 -14.00
CA ALA A 120 -9.00 19.74 -13.10
C ALA A 120 -8.01 18.79 -12.41
N THR A 121 -8.48 17.61 -12.00
CA THR A 121 -7.63 16.57 -11.37
C THR A 121 -6.57 16.04 -12.33
N MET A 122 -6.95 15.67 -13.56
CA MET A 122 -6.02 15.25 -14.60
C MET A 122 -5.02 16.36 -14.95
N SER A 123 -5.49 17.60 -15.05
CA SER A 123 -4.64 18.77 -15.31
C SER A 123 -3.64 19.01 -14.17
N LYS A 124 -4.04 18.79 -12.92
CA LYS A 124 -3.17 18.89 -11.74
C LYS A 124 -2.10 17.79 -11.74
N VAL A 125 -2.46 16.55 -12.05
CA VAL A 125 -1.49 15.44 -12.20
C VAL A 125 -0.47 15.77 -13.28
N PHE A 126 -0.94 16.27 -14.43
CA PHE A 126 -0.08 16.66 -15.53
C PHE A 126 0.85 17.83 -15.16
N SER A 127 0.32 18.90 -14.57
CA SER A 127 1.10 20.10 -14.22
C SER A 127 2.17 19.83 -13.17
N LEU A 128 1.95 18.90 -12.25
CA LEU A 128 2.95 18.46 -11.28
C LEU A 128 4.09 17.67 -11.91
N ALA A 129 3.86 17.03 -13.06
CA ALA A 129 4.88 16.26 -13.76
C ALA A 129 5.81 17.15 -14.62
N ILE A 130 5.27 18.22 -15.21
CA ILE A 130 6.00 19.09 -16.17
C ILE A 130 7.36 19.60 -15.66
N PRO A 131 7.48 20.18 -14.44
CA PRO A 131 8.72 20.79 -13.99
C PRO A 131 9.89 19.80 -13.84
N THR A 132 9.61 18.50 -13.91
CA THR A 132 10.59 17.44 -13.65
C THR A 132 11.14 16.80 -14.92
N PHE A 133 10.71 17.28 -16.10
CA PHE A 133 11.18 16.77 -17.39
C PHE A 133 12.69 16.99 -17.59
N GLU A 134 13.25 18.07 -17.03
CA GLU A 134 14.70 18.33 -17.09
C GLU A 134 15.53 17.26 -16.36
N ASN A 135 14.96 16.64 -15.33
CA ASN A 135 15.65 15.63 -14.52
C ASN A 135 15.57 14.21 -15.11
N SER A 136 14.85 14.03 -16.23
CA SER A 136 14.72 12.75 -16.96
C SER A 136 14.51 11.54 -16.03
N PRO A 137 13.36 11.46 -15.34
CA PRO A 137 13.07 10.33 -14.46
C PRO A 137 13.08 9.02 -15.24
N SER A 138 13.55 7.94 -14.61
CA SER A 138 13.49 6.59 -15.19
C SER A 138 12.11 5.95 -15.01
N LEU A 139 11.39 6.36 -13.97
CA LEU A 139 10.04 5.88 -13.62
C LEU A 139 9.19 7.03 -13.10
N ILE A 140 7.96 7.14 -13.60
CA ILE A 140 6.93 8.04 -13.10
C ILE A 140 5.85 7.21 -12.38
N VAL A 141 5.46 7.61 -11.19
CA VAL A 141 4.45 6.93 -10.36
C VAL A 141 3.26 7.86 -10.12
N ILE A 142 2.10 7.48 -10.65
CA ILE A 142 0.80 8.10 -10.41
C ILE A 142 0.03 7.19 -9.42
N PRO A 143 -0.12 7.60 -8.15
CA PRO A 143 -0.64 6.73 -7.09
C PRO A 143 -2.13 6.48 -7.21
N GLU A 144 -2.63 5.58 -6.37
CA GLU A 144 -4.06 5.28 -6.25
C GLU A 144 -4.89 6.56 -6.00
N SER A 145 -6.02 6.68 -6.70
CA SER A 145 -6.93 7.84 -6.63
C SER A 145 -6.36 9.18 -7.14
N ALA A 146 -5.15 9.22 -7.70
CA ALA A 146 -4.61 10.44 -8.29
C ALA A 146 -5.47 10.93 -9.48
N ILE A 147 -5.90 10.01 -10.34
CA ILE A 147 -6.92 10.22 -11.37
C ILE A 147 -8.07 9.26 -11.06
N PRO A 148 -9.12 9.71 -10.35
CA PRO A 148 -10.17 8.82 -9.89
C PRO A 148 -11.10 8.43 -11.05
N PHE A 149 -11.79 7.29 -10.88
CA PHE A 149 -12.88 6.82 -11.73
C PHE A 149 -12.53 6.38 -13.17
N HIS A 150 -11.30 6.60 -13.63
CA HIS A 150 -10.93 6.39 -15.02
C HIS A 150 -9.91 5.27 -15.24
N GLY A 151 -9.90 4.77 -16.47
CA GLY A 151 -8.87 3.89 -16.99
C GLY A 151 -8.59 4.08 -18.47
N THR A 152 -7.66 3.28 -18.95
CA THR A 152 -7.02 3.38 -20.26
C THR A 152 -7.44 2.26 -21.22
N ILE A 153 -8.28 1.32 -20.79
CA ILE A 153 -8.74 0.23 -21.67
C ILE A 153 -9.92 0.72 -22.50
N ASP A 154 -9.69 0.82 -23.80
CA ASP A 154 -10.68 1.29 -24.75
C ASP A 154 -11.64 0.16 -25.22
N SER A 155 -12.48 -0.34 -24.30
CA SER A 155 -13.51 -1.34 -24.59
C SER A 155 -14.92 -0.73 -24.67
N GLU A 156 -15.85 -1.39 -25.36
CA GLU A 156 -17.25 -0.93 -25.41
C GLU A 156 -17.87 -0.79 -24.02
N GLU A 157 -17.60 -1.73 -23.10
CA GLU A 157 -18.05 -1.69 -21.71
C GLU A 157 -17.49 -0.45 -20.98
N ASN A 158 -16.18 -0.21 -21.07
CA ASN A 158 -15.55 0.94 -20.41
C ASN A 158 -15.99 2.28 -20.99
N ARG A 159 -16.25 2.36 -22.31
CA ARG A 159 -16.82 3.57 -22.93
C ARG A 159 -18.24 3.84 -22.47
N LYS A 160 -19.08 2.79 -22.44
CA LYS A 160 -20.49 2.89 -22.03
C LYS A 160 -20.63 3.40 -20.60
N GLU A 161 -19.80 2.90 -19.69
CA GLU A 161 -19.79 3.31 -18.28
C GLU A 161 -18.94 4.56 -17.98
N LYS A 162 -18.43 5.24 -19.03
CA LYS A 162 -17.59 6.45 -18.94
C LYS A 162 -16.31 6.26 -18.11
N ILE A 163 -15.79 5.04 -18.06
CA ILE A 163 -14.55 4.70 -17.35
C ILE A 163 -13.35 5.00 -18.24
N TYR A 164 -13.41 4.65 -19.53
CA TYR A 164 -12.35 4.96 -20.47
C TYR A 164 -12.14 6.48 -20.58
N SER A 165 -10.89 6.93 -20.43
CA SER A 165 -10.48 8.32 -20.62
C SER A 165 -9.30 8.43 -21.56
N SER A 166 -9.56 8.91 -22.78
CA SER A 166 -8.52 9.25 -23.75
C SER A 166 -7.57 10.34 -23.26
N THR A 167 -8.06 11.26 -22.41
CA THR A 167 -7.22 12.28 -21.76
C THR A 167 -6.22 11.65 -20.81
N MET A 168 -6.65 10.70 -19.98
CA MET A 168 -5.76 9.98 -19.06
C MET A 168 -4.71 9.17 -19.83
N GLU A 169 -5.15 8.42 -20.85
CA GLU A 169 -4.25 7.68 -21.74
C GLU A 169 -3.23 8.62 -22.42
N GLY A 170 -3.70 9.75 -22.95
CA GLY A 170 -2.85 10.78 -23.56
C GLY A 170 -1.82 11.36 -22.60
N ILE A 171 -2.20 11.63 -21.34
CA ILE A 171 -1.26 12.07 -20.29
C ILE A 171 -0.17 11.02 -20.08
N ILE A 172 -0.52 9.74 -19.91
CA ILE A 172 0.43 8.65 -19.68
C ILE A 172 1.41 8.54 -20.85
N LEU A 173 0.89 8.52 -22.08
CA LEU A 173 1.70 8.44 -23.29
C LEU A 173 2.60 9.65 -23.44
N TYR A 174 2.09 10.86 -23.21
CA TYR A 174 2.88 12.09 -23.28
C TYR A 174 4.01 12.07 -22.26
N LEU A 175 3.72 11.77 -20.99
CA LEU A 175 4.72 11.73 -19.93
C LEU A 175 5.82 10.72 -20.26
N SER A 176 5.45 9.52 -20.70
CA SER A 176 6.42 8.49 -21.09
C SER A 176 7.26 8.91 -22.29
N LYS A 177 6.65 9.42 -23.37
CA LYS A 177 7.36 9.80 -24.60
C LYS A 177 8.25 11.03 -24.41
N HIS A 178 7.84 11.98 -23.60
CA HIS A 178 8.59 13.20 -23.38
C HIS A 178 9.78 12.99 -22.43
N THR A 179 9.61 12.17 -21.39
CA THR A 179 10.68 11.92 -20.39
C THR A 179 11.55 10.71 -20.72
N GLY A 180 11.07 9.81 -21.57
CA GLY A 180 11.67 8.50 -21.78
C GLY A 180 11.35 7.47 -20.69
N ALA A 181 10.60 7.86 -19.64
CA ALA A 181 10.31 7.05 -18.47
C ALA A 181 9.26 5.97 -18.72
N ASP A 182 9.33 4.89 -17.95
CA ASP A 182 8.17 4.04 -17.72
C ASP A 182 7.18 4.76 -16.80
N VAL A 183 5.88 4.49 -16.96
CA VAL A 183 4.82 5.13 -16.17
C VAL A 183 4.02 4.06 -15.44
N LEU A 184 4.14 4.04 -14.11
CA LEU A 184 3.32 3.22 -13.22
C LEU A 184 2.14 4.06 -12.74
N PHE A 185 0.92 3.63 -13.00
CA PHE A 185 -0.28 4.40 -12.67
C PHE A 185 -1.40 3.51 -12.15
N ASN A 186 -2.23 4.07 -11.28
CA ASN A 186 -3.49 3.45 -10.90
C ASN A 186 -4.58 3.75 -11.92
N GLU A 187 -5.42 2.77 -12.22
CA GLU A 187 -6.59 2.92 -13.07
C GLU A 187 -7.74 2.03 -12.60
N LEU A 188 -8.96 2.37 -13.02
CA LEU A 188 -10.13 1.51 -12.92
C LEU A 188 -10.53 1.04 -14.31
N ASN A 189 -10.83 -0.25 -14.48
CA ASN A 189 -11.39 -0.78 -15.72
C ASN A 189 -12.45 -1.83 -15.40
N LEU A 190 -13.44 -1.96 -16.28
CA LEU A 190 -14.32 -3.12 -16.36
C LEU A 190 -13.59 -4.26 -17.05
N ASP A 191 -13.63 -5.42 -16.41
CA ASP A 191 -13.12 -6.69 -16.90
C ASP A 191 -14.19 -7.75 -16.60
N GLU A 192 -14.75 -8.35 -17.66
CA GLU A 192 -15.91 -9.27 -17.58
C GLU A 192 -17.10 -8.67 -16.79
N ASN A 193 -17.48 -7.42 -17.08
CA ASN A 193 -18.49 -6.65 -16.33
C ASN A 193 -18.22 -6.50 -14.82
N LYS A 194 -16.97 -6.67 -14.38
CA LYS A 194 -16.55 -6.41 -13.00
C LYS A 194 -15.59 -5.25 -12.95
N LEU A 195 -15.91 -4.25 -12.13
CA LEU A 195 -15.00 -3.13 -11.89
C LEU A 195 -13.75 -3.62 -11.13
N ARG A 196 -12.58 -3.39 -11.72
CA ARG A 196 -11.28 -3.74 -11.15
C ARG A 196 -10.49 -2.49 -10.85
N ASN A 197 -9.96 -2.42 -9.64
CA ASN A 197 -8.90 -1.49 -9.28
C ASN A 197 -7.55 -2.10 -9.70
N GLN A 198 -6.82 -1.39 -10.56
CA GLN A 198 -5.62 -1.90 -11.22
C GLN A 198 -4.44 -0.98 -11.01
N VAL A 199 -3.26 -1.57 -10.95
CA VAL A 199 -1.99 -0.86 -11.12
C VAL A 199 -1.39 -1.30 -12.44
N SER A 200 -1.08 -0.33 -13.28
CA SER A 200 -0.64 -0.54 -14.65
C SER A 200 0.71 0.10 -14.88
N LEU A 201 1.59 -0.60 -15.58
CA LEU A 201 2.93 -0.15 -15.96
C LEU A 201 2.97 -0.02 -17.48
N PHE A 202 2.99 1.22 -17.98
CA PHE A 202 3.31 1.51 -19.36
C PHE A 202 4.83 1.51 -19.53
N LYS A 203 5.33 0.62 -20.38
CA LYS A 203 6.75 0.48 -20.69
C LYS A 203 7.08 1.29 -21.94
N ASN A 204 7.97 2.27 -21.81
CA ASN A 204 8.30 3.14 -22.93
C ASN A 204 9.00 2.37 -24.07
N LEU A 205 9.85 1.39 -23.71
CA LEU A 205 10.74 0.70 -24.62
C LEU A 205 10.00 -0.09 -25.71
N ASP A 206 8.94 -0.82 -25.35
CA ASP A 206 8.16 -1.63 -26.28
C ASP A 206 6.71 -1.14 -26.45
N GLY A 207 6.31 -0.08 -25.73
CA GLY A 207 4.98 0.50 -25.80
C GLY A 207 3.89 -0.40 -25.22
N LYS A 208 4.24 -1.39 -24.40
CA LYS A 208 3.27 -2.32 -23.80
C LYS A 208 2.86 -1.87 -22.42
N THR A 209 1.62 -2.20 -22.06
CA THR A 209 1.08 -1.99 -20.71
C THR A 209 0.89 -3.32 -20.01
N GLU A 210 1.59 -3.53 -18.90
CA GLU A 210 1.36 -4.64 -17.99
C GLU A 210 0.43 -4.20 -16.85
N ARG A 211 -0.49 -5.07 -16.44
CA ARG A 211 -1.54 -4.71 -15.46
C ARG A 211 -1.60 -5.71 -14.32
N TYR A 212 -1.81 -5.20 -13.12
CA TYR A 212 -2.02 -5.97 -11.90
C TYR A 212 -3.37 -5.63 -11.28
N ASN A 213 -4.23 -6.64 -11.12
CA ASN A 213 -5.53 -6.49 -10.47
C ASN A 213 -5.40 -6.56 -8.94
N LYS A 214 -6.01 -5.61 -8.22
CA LYS A 214 -6.12 -5.64 -6.75
C LYS A 214 -6.81 -6.93 -6.31
N ARG A 215 -6.11 -7.75 -5.51
CA ARG A 215 -6.57 -9.08 -5.10
C ARG A 215 -7.34 -9.12 -3.80
N ARG A 216 -6.97 -8.26 -2.84
CA ARG A 216 -7.60 -8.15 -1.52
C ARG A 216 -8.33 -6.83 -1.47
N LEU A 217 -9.65 -6.90 -1.42
CA LEU A 217 -10.52 -5.74 -1.37
C LEU A 217 -10.83 -5.38 0.08
N LEU A 218 -11.03 -4.09 0.36
CA LEU A 218 -11.41 -3.63 1.69
C LEU A 218 -12.91 -3.90 1.94
N PRO A 219 -13.27 -4.75 2.92
CA PRO A 219 -14.68 -4.97 3.28
C PRO A 219 -15.32 -3.65 3.74
N PHE A 220 -16.57 -3.42 3.32
CA PHE A 220 -17.34 -2.19 3.60
C PHE A 220 -16.75 -0.89 3.03
N GLY A 221 -15.63 -0.94 2.30
CA GLY A 221 -15.07 0.21 1.59
C GLY A 221 -15.11 0.03 0.08
N GLU A 222 -14.70 -1.15 -0.39
CA GLU A 222 -14.66 -1.50 -1.82
C GLU A 222 -15.72 -2.52 -2.20
N TYR A 223 -16.17 -3.36 -1.26
CA TYR A 223 -17.26 -4.31 -1.51
C TYR A 223 -18.10 -4.50 -0.25
N LEU A 224 -19.35 -4.97 -0.41
CA LEU A 224 -20.24 -5.30 0.69
C LEU A 224 -20.25 -6.82 0.94
N PRO A 225 -19.71 -7.32 2.07
CA PRO A 225 -19.78 -8.73 2.40
C PRO A 225 -21.23 -9.23 2.52
N MET A 226 -21.53 -10.43 2.01
CA MET A 226 -22.85 -11.09 2.11
C MET A 226 -24.04 -10.25 1.59
N GLU A 227 -23.82 -9.36 0.62
CA GLU A 227 -24.87 -8.50 0.03
C GLU A 227 -26.11 -9.29 -0.40
N LYS A 228 -25.93 -10.47 -1.02
CA LYS A 228 -27.03 -11.33 -1.47
C LYS A 228 -27.94 -11.83 -0.33
N ASN A 229 -27.37 -12.07 0.85
CA ASN A 229 -28.09 -12.62 2.00
C ASN A 229 -28.73 -11.53 2.85
N PHE A 230 -28.17 -10.32 2.83
CA PHE A 230 -28.60 -9.19 3.66
C PHE A 230 -28.74 -7.90 2.85
N PRO A 231 -29.71 -7.82 1.92
CA PRO A 231 -29.88 -6.67 1.03
C PRO A 231 -30.23 -5.37 1.78
N PHE A 232 -30.71 -5.44 3.02
CA PHE A 232 -31.01 -4.26 3.84
C PHE A 232 -29.76 -3.44 4.20
N TYR A 233 -28.57 -4.04 4.27
CA TYR A 233 -27.32 -3.31 4.59
C TYR A 233 -26.98 -2.25 3.53
N VAL A 234 -27.38 -2.47 2.27
CA VAL A 234 -27.17 -1.51 1.17
C VAL A 234 -27.83 -0.16 1.48
N LEU A 235 -28.95 -0.15 2.23
CA LEU A 235 -29.65 1.08 2.62
C LEU A 235 -28.89 1.86 3.71
N SER A 236 -28.25 1.16 4.66
CA SER A 236 -27.46 1.77 5.72
C SER A 236 -26.11 2.30 5.23
N PHE A 237 -25.54 1.72 4.18
CA PHE A 237 -24.25 2.10 3.60
C PHE A 237 -24.36 2.99 2.34
N LYS A 238 -25.48 3.72 2.17
CA LYS A 238 -25.77 4.56 0.99
C LYS A 238 -24.68 5.56 0.59
N LYS A 239 -23.79 5.95 1.50
CA LYS A 239 -22.68 6.89 1.28
C LYS A 239 -21.37 6.23 0.79
N LEU A 240 -21.31 4.92 0.59
CA LEU A 240 -20.10 4.28 0.08
C LEU A 240 -19.85 4.62 -1.40
N PRO A 241 -18.57 4.73 -1.82
CA PRO A 241 -18.20 4.91 -3.22
C PRO A 241 -18.77 3.79 -4.11
N ASP A 242 -18.97 4.07 -5.39
CA ASP A 242 -19.58 3.13 -6.36
C ASP A 242 -18.88 1.77 -6.49
N MET A 243 -17.63 1.65 -6.04
CA MET A 243 -16.95 0.36 -5.94
C MET A 243 -17.81 -0.68 -5.20
N CYS A 244 -18.64 -0.29 -4.23
CA CYS A 244 -19.44 -1.24 -3.46
C CYS A 244 -20.68 -1.83 -4.18
N ARG A 245 -21.09 -1.35 -5.36
CA ARG A 245 -22.43 -1.66 -5.91
C ARG A 245 -22.48 -2.58 -7.13
N GLU A 246 -21.34 -3.01 -7.66
CA GLU A 246 -21.32 -3.86 -8.85
C GLU A 246 -20.90 -5.29 -8.51
N ASN A 247 -21.91 -6.18 -8.49
CA ASN A 247 -21.83 -7.64 -8.59
C ASN A 247 -20.46 -8.30 -8.34
N PHE A 248 -20.00 -8.28 -7.09
CA PHE A 248 -18.91 -9.17 -6.66
C PHE A 248 -19.46 -10.57 -6.43
N GLN A 249 -19.68 -11.28 -7.54
CA GLN A 249 -19.85 -12.72 -7.49
C GLN A 249 -18.50 -13.40 -7.29
N ASN A 250 -18.43 -14.10 -6.15
CA ASN A 250 -17.50 -15.16 -5.75
C ASN A 250 -16.16 -14.70 -5.16
N PHE A 251 -16.12 -14.68 -3.83
CA PHE A 251 -15.07 -15.35 -3.05
C PHE A 251 -15.67 -16.61 -2.42
#